data_AF-A0A6N9SWJ6-F1
#
_entry.id   AF-A0A6N9SWJ6-F1
#
_cell.length_a   1.000
_cell.length_b   1.000
_cell.length_c   1.000
_cell.angle_alpha   90.00
_cell.angle_beta   90.00
_cell.angle_gamma   90.00
#
_symmetry.space_group_name_H-M   'P 1'
#
loop_
_entity.id
_entity.type
_entity.pdbx_description
1 polymer ?
#
loop_
_entity_poly.entity_id
_entity_poly.type
_entity_poly.pdbx_seq_one_letter_code
_entity_poly.pdbx_strand_id
1 'polypeptide(L)'
;FYRAEEYHQRYLQKNPEGYCGLGGTGVVFPAQQPEKSLSHSVPLLDGKSLAATQLVVFEGVDCDYCRQFEAQVLKHWKSAVPVTRTPSAQAPVGWHLKSAVWASPTSVLFQNGEEISRFTGFNGDQHAFWNWLGHWTLTQEQQAIAFKGETEPAFTGSFLDNHVSGTYVDPVTGQPLFRSDAKFGSHSGWPSFFAPVSGALIMREDDSHGMHRIEVLSASSGIHLGHVFDDGPPPTGKRYCINSAVLRFVPD
;
A
#
# COMPACT_ATOMS: atom_id res chain seq x y z
N PHE A 1 15.96 3.77 -20.12
CA PHE A 1 15.66 4.94 -20.96
C PHE A 1 16.84 5.18 -21.88
N TYR A 2 16.67 5.04 -23.20
CA TYR A 2 17.72 5.42 -24.14
C TYR A 2 17.75 6.94 -24.25
N ARG A 3 18.93 7.54 -24.12
CA ARG A 3 19.12 8.96 -24.37
C ARG A 3 18.82 9.19 -25.85
N ALA A 4 17.84 10.03 -26.18
CA ALA A 4 17.66 10.43 -27.57
C ALA A 4 18.99 10.98 -28.10
N GLU A 5 19.38 10.52 -29.29
CA GLU A 5 20.64 10.84 -29.95
C GLU A 5 20.93 12.34 -29.87
N GLU A 6 22.20 12.75 -29.73
CA GLU A 6 22.57 14.16 -29.54
C GLU A 6 21.99 15.11 -30.62
N TYR A 7 21.73 14.57 -31.82
CA TYR A 7 21.05 15.28 -32.89
C TYR A 7 19.63 15.74 -32.49
N HIS A 8 18.84 14.88 -31.84
CA HIS A 8 17.45 15.14 -31.46
C HIS A 8 17.32 16.11 -30.29
N GLN A 9 18.33 16.21 -29.44
CA GLN A 9 18.32 17.13 -28.28
C GLN A 9 18.23 18.61 -28.68
N ARG A 10 18.63 18.96 -29.91
CA ARG A 10 18.58 20.33 -30.45
C ARG A 10 17.79 20.44 -31.75
N TYR A 11 16.87 19.49 -31.97
CA TYR A 11 16.15 19.39 -33.23
C TYR A 11 15.44 20.69 -33.62
N LEU A 12 14.81 21.37 -32.66
CA LEU A 12 14.09 22.64 -32.89
C LEU A 12 15.03 23.83 -33.18
N GLN A 13 16.24 23.84 -32.63
CA GLN A 13 17.25 24.86 -32.99
C GLN A 13 17.80 24.65 -34.40
N LYS A 14 17.91 23.39 -34.83
CA LYS A 14 18.45 23.02 -36.15
C LYS A 14 17.41 23.05 -37.25
N ASN A 15 16.14 22.88 -36.90
CA ASN A 15 15.01 22.89 -37.81
C ASN A 15 13.98 23.92 -37.31
N PRO A 16 14.31 25.23 -37.40
CA PRO A 16 13.42 26.29 -36.91
C PRO A 16 12.06 26.30 -37.62
N GLU A 17 12.00 25.76 -38.84
CA GLU A 17 10.79 25.57 -39.66
C GLU A 17 10.25 24.12 -39.60
N GLY A 18 10.81 23.28 -38.72
CA GLY A 18 10.63 21.82 -38.74
C GLY A 18 9.26 21.31 -38.26
N TYR A 19 8.31 22.20 -37.96
CA TYR A 19 6.96 21.81 -37.59
C TYR A 19 5.93 22.77 -38.21
N CYS A 20 5.04 22.17 -39.03
CA CYS A 20 3.87 22.77 -39.69
C CYS A 20 4.14 23.67 -40.91
N GLY A 21 3.76 23.18 -42.10
CA GLY A 21 3.91 23.84 -43.40
C GLY A 21 2.99 25.03 -43.68
N LEU A 22 2.83 25.96 -42.71
CA LEU A 22 2.08 27.20 -42.87
C LEU A 22 2.72 28.35 -42.06
N GLY A 23 4.02 28.61 -42.28
CA GLY A 23 4.64 29.89 -41.91
C GLY A 23 4.88 30.17 -40.42
N GLY A 24 4.94 29.13 -39.57
CA GLY A 24 5.26 29.27 -38.15
C GLY A 24 4.15 30.00 -37.35
N THR A 25 3.99 29.67 -36.06
CA THR A 25 2.90 30.25 -35.26
C THR A 25 3.14 31.70 -34.83
N GLY A 26 4.31 32.29 -35.12
CA GLY A 26 4.70 33.61 -34.63
C GLY A 26 4.83 33.70 -33.11
N VAL A 27 4.75 32.57 -32.40
CA VAL A 27 4.88 32.50 -30.94
C VAL A 27 6.35 32.43 -30.59
N VAL A 28 6.90 33.54 -30.10
CA VAL A 28 8.22 33.55 -29.48
C VAL A 28 8.07 32.95 -28.08
N PHE A 29 8.84 31.93 -27.74
CA PHE A 29 8.97 31.51 -26.34
C PHE A 29 9.46 32.74 -25.55
N PRO A 30 8.71 33.24 -24.55
CA PRO A 30 9.20 34.34 -23.74
C PRO A 30 10.52 33.90 -23.14
N ALA A 31 11.58 34.70 -23.34
CA ALA A 31 12.85 34.47 -22.69
C ALA A 31 12.57 34.27 -21.20
N GLN A 32 13.00 33.12 -20.66
CA GLN A 32 12.83 32.81 -19.25
C GLN A 32 13.30 34.03 -18.46
N GLN A 33 12.35 34.72 -17.81
CA GLN A 33 12.74 35.59 -16.71
C GLN A 33 13.48 34.68 -15.73
N PRO A 34 14.66 35.08 -15.20
CA PRO A 34 15.30 34.29 -14.17
C PRO A 34 14.23 34.09 -13.09
N GLU A 35 13.82 32.84 -12.89
CA GLU A 35 12.87 32.50 -11.85
C GLU A 35 13.39 33.17 -10.59
N LYS A 36 12.61 34.11 -10.04
CA LYS A 36 12.89 34.63 -8.71
C LYS A 36 12.87 33.42 -7.80
N SER A 37 14.05 32.92 -7.46
CA SER A 37 14.24 31.87 -6.48
C SER A 37 13.76 32.41 -5.14
N LEU A 38 12.46 32.27 -4.90
CA LEU A 38 11.90 32.31 -3.56
C LEU A 38 12.43 31.06 -2.87
N SER A 39 13.66 31.14 -2.37
CA SER A 39 14.30 30.11 -1.56
C SER A 39 13.64 30.08 -0.18
N HIS A 40 12.38 29.67 -0.12
CA HIS A 40 11.85 29.09 1.10
C HIS A 40 12.48 27.70 1.17
N SER A 41 13.58 27.56 1.91
CA SER A 41 14.17 26.26 2.19
C SER A 41 13.10 25.41 2.88
N VAL A 42 12.56 24.42 2.16
CA VAL A 42 11.60 23.48 2.74
C VAL A 42 12.32 22.74 3.87
N PRO A 43 11.82 22.80 5.12
CA PRO A 43 12.47 22.13 6.24
C PRO A 43 12.50 20.62 6.00
N LEU A 44 13.65 20.01 6.31
CA LEU A 44 13.81 18.56 6.26
C LEU A 44 13.24 17.91 7.52
N LEU A 45 12.74 16.69 7.37
CA LEU A 45 12.37 15.84 8.49
C LEU A 45 13.62 15.45 9.27
N ASP A 46 13.57 15.43 10.60
CA ASP A 46 14.67 14.91 11.42
C ASP A 46 14.54 13.38 11.54
N GLY A 47 15.48 12.64 10.96
CA GLY A 47 15.49 11.18 10.98
C GLY A 47 15.53 10.58 12.39
N LYS A 48 16.01 11.31 13.41
CA LYS A 48 16.01 10.86 14.81
C LYS A 48 14.60 10.83 15.44
N SER A 49 13.66 11.58 14.88
CA SER A 49 12.27 11.65 15.34
C SER A 49 11.37 10.59 14.71
N LEU A 50 11.87 9.88 13.70
CA LEU A 50 11.11 8.90 12.93
C LEU A 50 11.32 7.48 13.46
N ALA A 51 10.36 6.60 13.20
CA ALA A 51 10.44 5.20 13.62
C ALA A 51 11.50 4.42 12.83
N ALA A 52 11.94 3.29 13.39
CA ALA A 52 12.86 2.38 12.71
C ALA A 52 12.32 1.89 11.35
N THR A 53 11.06 1.49 11.30
CA THR A 53 10.33 1.25 10.05
C THR A 53 9.36 2.40 9.83
N GLN A 54 9.55 3.16 8.75
CA GLN A 54 8.83 4.41 8.51
C GLN A 54 8.48 4.56 7.04
N LEU A 55 7.23 4.89 6.76
CA LEU A 55 6.82 5.36 5.44
C LEU A 55 6.94 6.88 5.38
N VAL A 56 7.62 7.39 4.36
CA VAL A 56 7.70 8.83 4.06
C VAL A 56 7.12 9.07 2.68
N VAL A 57 6.11 9.92 2.59
CA VAL A 57 5.44 10.31 1.35
C VAL A 57 5.98 11.66 0.92
N PHE A 58 6.68 11.65 -0.21
CA PHE A 58 7.27 12.84 -0.84
C PHE A 58 6.27 13.43 -1.82
N GLU A 59 5.90 14.69 -1.59
CA GLU A 59 4.82 15.36 -2.33
C GLU A 59 5.30 16.67 -2.93
N GLY A 60 4.82 16.98 -4.14
CA GLY A 60 5.07 18.26 -4.79
C GLY A 60 4.03 19.30 -4.37
N VAL A 61 4.38 20.57 -4.54
CA VAL A 61 3.41 21.67 -4.47
C VAL A 61 2.38 21.47 -5.59
N ASP A 62 1.09 21.65 -5.28
CA ASP A 62 -0.03 21.54 -6.23
C ASP A 62 -0.15 20.21 -6.99
N CYS A 63 0.01 19.10 -6.28
CA CYS A 63 -0.05 17.75 -6.83
C CYS A 63 -1.46 17.11 -6.72
N ASP A 64 -2.16 16.95 -7.86
CA ASP A 64 -3.48 16.27 -7.92
C ASP A 64 -3.42 14.81 -7.47
N TYR A 65 -2.42 14.05 -7.94
CA TYR A 65 -2.25 12.66 -7.53
C TYR A 65 -1.95 12.52 -6.04
N CYS A 66 -1.35 13.54 -5.41
CA CYS A 66 -1.11 13.57 -3.98
C CYS A 66 -2.43 13.79 -3.22
N ARG A 67 -3.31 14.68 -3.71
CA ARG A 67 -4.68 14.83 -3.17
C ARG A 67 -5.48 13.54 -3.30
N GLN A 68 -5.36 12.85 -4.43
CA GLN A 68 -6.01 11.57 -4.65
C GLN A 68 -5.48 10.50 -3.68
N PHE A 69 -4.15 10.40 -3.52
CA PHE A 69 -3.52 9.47 -2.59
C PHE A 69 -3.90 9.76 -1.13
N GLU A 70 -3.92 11.04 -0.74
CA GLU A 70 -4.41 11.46 0.58
C GLU A 70 -5.85 10.98 0.81
N ALA A 71 -6.75 11.26 -0.13
CA ALA A 71 -8.17 10.93 -0.01
C ALA A 71 -8.43 9.42 0.04
N GLN A 72 -7.69 8.64 -0.76
CA GLN A 72 -7.96 7.21 -0.94
C GLN A 72 -7.15 6.32 0.01
N VAL A 73 -5.98 6.76 0.48
CA VAL A 73 -5.06 5.95 1.28
C VAL A 73 -4.80 6.57 2.65
N LEU A 74 -4.24 7.78 2.69
CA LEU A 74 -3.72 8.34 3.94
C LEU A 74 -4.81 8.73 4.94
N LYS A 75 -5.95 9.25 4.48
CA LYS A 75 -7.10 9.58 5.35
C LYS A 75 -7.67 8.36 6.08
N HIS A 76 -7.44 7.17 5.53
CA HIS A 76 -7.92 5.90 6.07
C HIS A 76 -6.79 5.07 6.69
N TRP A 77 -5.62 5.66 6.92
CA TRP A 77 -4.43 4.95 7.39
C TRP A 77 -4.63 4.39 8.81
N LYS A 78 -4.57 3.07 8.95
CA LYS A 78 -4.55 2.35 10.23
C LYS A 78 -3.40 1.34 10.33
N SER A 79 -2.50 1.36 9.35
CA SER A 79 -1.36 0.44 9.31
C SER A 79 -0.48 0.64 10.54
N ALA A 80 0.14 -0.44 10.99
CA ALA A 80 1.13 -0.37 12.06
C ALA A 80 2.41 0.38 11.62
N VAL A 81 2.64 0.51 10.30
CA VAL A 81 3.74 1.33 9.78
C VAL A 81 3.35 2.80 9.91
N PRO A 82 4.09 3.61 10.68
CA PRO A 82 3.85 5.04 10.76
C PRO A 82 4.14 5.69 9.40
N VAL A 83 3.32 6.69 9.06
CA VAL A 83 3.45 7.47 7.82
C VAL A 83 3.67 8.93 8.15
N THR A 84 4.56 9.58 7.39
CA THR A 84 4.73 11.03 7.43
C THR A 84 4.83 11.58 6.02
N ARG A 85 4.52 12.86 5.86
CA ARG A 85 4.48 13.54 4.57
C ARG A 85 5.52 14.66 4.55
N THR A 86 6.14 14.90 3.40
CA THR A 86 7.08 16.00 3.24
C THR A 86 7.00 16.61 1.84
N PRO A 87 7.03 17.96 1.74
CA PRO A 87 7.16 18.63 0.46
C PRO A 87 8.62 18.71 -0.04
N SER A 88 9.60 18.26 0.76
CA SER A 88 11.00 18.19 0.35
C SER A 88 11.24 16.96 -0.51
N ALA A 89 12.06 17.09 -1.56
CA ALA A 89 12.54 15.95 -2.35
C ALA A 89 13.79 15.26 -1.74
N GLN A 90 14.30 15.77 -0.60
CA GLN A 90 15.48 15.26 0.08
C GLN A 90 15.09 14.31 1.21
N ALA A 91 15.95 13.32 1.47
CA ALA A 91 15.79 12.38 2.58
C ALA A 91 15.68 13.12 3.93
N PRO A 92 15.05 12.50 4.95
CA PRO A 92 15.20 12.96 6.33
C PRO A 92 16.67 13.09 6.73
N VAL A 93 16.97 14.03 7.62
CA VAL A 93 18.34 14.30 8.10
C VAL A 93 18.93 13.01 8.68
N GLY A 94 20.09 12.60 8.16
CA GLY A 94 20.80 11.38 8.58
C GLY A 94 20.26 10.08 7.97
N TRP A 95 19.30 10.14 7.05
CA TRP A 95 18.76 8.99 6.32
C TRP A 95 19.20 9.03 4.85
N HIS A 96 19.17 7.88 4.18
CA HIS A 96 19.69 7.72 2.82
C HIS A 96 18.62 7.23 1.85
N LEU A 97 18.46 7.98 0.76
CA LEU A 97 17.69 7.55 -0.41
C LEU A 97 18.62 6.80 -1.38
N LYS A 98 18.15 5.68 -1.94
CA LYS A 98 18.86 4.93 -2.99
C LYS A 98 18.92 5.71 -4.31
N SER A 99 17.96 6.61 -4.53
CA SER A 99 17.93 7.49 -5.71
C SER A 99 17.10 8.75 -5.45
N ALA A 100 17.32 9.80 -6.25
CA ALA A 100 16.56 11.04 -6.14
C ALA A 100 15.05 10.80 -6.31
N VAL A 101 14.23 11.55 -5.58
CA VAL A 101 12.79 11.61 -5.79
C VAL A 101 12.51 12.64 -6.88
N TRP A 102 11.87 12.21 -7.97
CA TRP A 102 11.62 13.03 -9.16
C TRP A 102 10.13 13.12 -9.55
N ALA A 103 9.25 12.37 -8.86
CA ALA A 103 7.82 12.35 -9.11
C ALA A 103 7.04 12.47 -7.79
N SER A 104 5.78 12.88 -7.89
CA SER A 104 4.89 13.06 -6.74
C SER A 104 3.51 12.46 -7.01
N PRO A 105 2.89 11.78 -6.03
CA PRO A 105 3.50 11.36 -4.77
C PRO A 105 4.54 10.26 -5.00
N THR A 106 5.59 10.22 -4.20
CA THR A 106 6.47 9.04 -4.10
C THR A 106 6.50 8.58 -2.65
N SER A 107 6.06 7.35 -2.42
CA SER A 107 6.06 6.73 -1.09
C SER A 107 7.34 5.92 -0.94
N VAL A 108 8.19 6.26 0.03
CA VAL A 108 9.45 5.56 0.30
C VAL A 108 9.37 4.92 1.67
N LEU A 109 9.63 3.61 1.70
CA LEU A 109 9.72 2.85 2.93
C LEU A 109 11.18 2.77 3.37
N PHE A 110 11.42 3.23 4.59
CA PHE A 110 12.72 3.21 5.24
C PHE A 110 12.77 2.14 6.33
N GLN A 111 13.96 1.54 6.49
CA GLN A 111 14.30 0.71 7.63
C GLN A 111 15.63 1.16 8.21
N ASN A 112 15.64 1.57 9.47
CA ASN A 112 16.80 2.09 10.19
C ASN A 112 17.52 3.22 9.43
N GLY A 113 16.74 4.10 8.81
CA GLY A 113 17.25 5.24 8.03
C GLY A 113 17.71 4.93 6.61
N GLU A 114 17.65 3.67 6.19
CA GLU A 114 17.98 3.26 4.82
C GLU A 114 16.70 3.01 4.01
N GLU A 115 16.65 3.55 2.78
CA GLU A 115 15.58 3.22 1.85
C GLU A 115 15.61 1.73 1.50
N ILE A 116 14.56 0.98 1.85
CA ILE A 116 14.42 -0.42 1.46
C ILE A 116 13.59 -0.55 0.18
N SER A 117 12.60 0.31 -0.03
CA SER A 117 11.69 0.25 -1.17
C SER A 117 10.99 1.57 -1.45
N ARG A 118 10.45 1.72 -2.66
CA ARG A 118 9.63 2.88 -3.06
C ARG A 118 8.47 2.49 -3.96
N PHE A 119 7.42 3.30 -3.91
CA PHE A 119 6.27 3.29 -4.81
C PHE A 119 6.12 4.68 -5.41
N THR A 120 6.28 4.80 -6.73
CA THR A 120 6.38 6.08 -7.42
C THR A 120 5.11 6.37 -8.20
N GLY A 121 4.49 7.51 -7.93
CA GLY A 121 3.20 7.90 -8.49
C GLY A 121 2.03 7.18 -7.82
N PHE A 122 0.82 7.67 -8.06
CA PHE A 122 -0.41 7.00 -7.64
C PHE A 122 -1.50 7.28 -8.67
N ASN A 123 -2.10 6.22 -9.22
CA ASN A 123 -3.12 6.30 -10.27
C ASN A 123 -4.53 5.95 -9.75
N GLY A 124 -4.70 5.75 -8.44
CA GLY A 124 -5.95 5.30 -7.82
C GLY A 124 -6.02 3.80 -7.52
N ASP A 125 -5.02 3.01 -7.93
CA ASP A 125 -4.96 1.59 -7.59
C ASP A 125 -4.47 1.39 -6.14
N GLN A 126 -5.43 1.34 -5.22
CA GLN A 126 -5.15 1.13 -3.80
C GLN A 126 -4.58 -0.27 -3.53
N HIS A 127 -5.04 -1.30 -4.24
CA HIS A 127 -4.56 -2.67 -4.03
C HIS A 127 -3.09 -2.80 -4.45
N ALA A 128 -2.67 -2.18 -5.56
CA ALA A 128 -1.26 -2.15 -5.95
C ALA A 128 -0.38 -1.50 -4.87
N PHE A 129 -0.82 -0.39 -4.28
CA PHE A 129 -0.10 0.25 -3.18
C PHE A 129 -0.02 -0.62 -1.93
N TRP A 130 -1.14 -1.23 -1.50
CA TRP A 130 -1.15 -2.06 -0.29
C TRP A 130 -0.39 -3.38 -0.49
N ASN A 131 -0.46 -4.00 -1.67
CA ASN A 131 0.36 -5.16 -2.01
C ASN A 131 1.85 -4.82 -1.97
N TRP A 132 2.23 -3.67 -2.54
CA TRP A 132 3.61 -3.18 -2.44
C TRP A 132 4.04 -3.04 -0.98
N LEU A 133 3.26 -2.36 -0.13
CA LEU A 133 3.62 -2.19 1.28
C LEU A 133 3.72 -3.56 1.99
N GLY A 134 2.73 -4.43 1.77
CA GLY A 134 2.66 -5.76 2.36
C GLY A 134 3.87 -6.64 2.03
N HIS A 135 4.39 -6.57 0.81
CA HIS A 135 5.63 -7.28 0.43
C HIS A 135 6.86 -6.92 1.27
N TRP A 136 6.89 -5.74 1.87
CA TRP A 136 8.00 -5.27 2.69
C TRP A 136 7.73 -5.34 4.19
N THR A 137 6.47 -5.50 4.60
CA THR A 137 6.08 -5.52 6.02
C THR A 137 5.69 -6.90 6.53
N LEU A 138 5.30 -7.81 5.64
CA LEU A 138 4.92 -9.19 5.98
C LEU A 138 6.13 -10.14 5.93
N THR A 139 6.15 -11.14 6.80
CA THR A 139 7.13 -12.24 6.75
C THR A 139 6.92 -13.11 5.52
N GLN A 140 7.90 -13.95 5.16
CA GLN A 140 7.78 -14.84 3.99
C GLN A 140 6.59 -15.79 4.08
N GLU A 141 6.32 -16.35 5.27
CA GLU A 141 5.15 -17.20 5.53
C GLU A 141 3.84 -16.43 5.34
N GLN A 142 3.76 -15.23 5.91
CA GLN A 142 2.60 -14.37 5.74
C GLN A 142 2.38 -14.00 4.27
N GLN A 143 3.44 -13.71 3.51
CA GLN A 143 3.35 -13.40 2.09
C GLN A 143 2.89 -14.60 1.25
N ALA A 144 3.31 -15.82 1.61
CA ALA A 144 2.89 -17.03 0.92
C ALA A 144 1.37 -17.22 1.06
N ILE A 145 0.84 -17.01 2.25
CA ILE A 145 -0.61 -17.04 2.49
C ILE A 145 -1.28 -15.86 1.79
N ALA A 146 -0.90 -14.62 2.12
CA ALA A 146 -1.54 -13.38 1.68
C ALA A 146 -1.59 -13.19 0.15
N PHE A 147 -0.53 -13.57 -0.56
CA PHE A 147 -0.38 -13.27 -1.98
C PHE A 147 -0.42 -14.49 -2.89
N LYS A 148 -0.20 -15.70 -2.36
CA LYS A 148 -0.23 -16.95 -3.15
C LYS A 148 -1.39 -17.88 -2.78
N GLY A 149 -2.22 -17.51 -1.80
CA GLY A 149 -3.37 -18.32 -1.38
C GLY A 149 -2.97 -19.61 -0.66
N GLU A 150 -1.77 -19.65 -0.08
CA GLU A 150 -1.36 -20.78 0.76
C GLU A 150 -2.15 -20.80 2.08
N THR A 151 -2.02 -21.89 2.84
CA THR A 151 -2.71 -22.07 4.12
C THR A 151 -1.70 -22.46 5.19
N GLU A 152 -1.75 -21.82 6.36
CA GLU A 152 -0.91 -22.19 7.50
C GLU A 152 -1.26 -23.62 7.97
N PRO A 153 -0.31 -24.39 8.55
CA PRO A 153 -0.63 -25.70 9.08
C PRO A 153 -1.75 -25.65 10.14
N ALA A 154 -2.61 -26.66 10.15
CA ALA A 154 -3.67 -26.77 11.14
C ALA A 154 -3.08 -26.83 12.56
N PHE A 155 -3.74 -26.18 13.52
CA PHE A 155 -3.39 -26.18 14.95
C PHE A 155 -2.09 -25.46 15.32
N THR A 156 -1.46 -24.73 14.40
CA THR A 156 -0.22 -23.99 14.69
C THR A 156 -0.41 -22.47 14.79
N GLY A 157 -1.56 -21.95 14.35
CA GLY A 157 -1.84 -20.52 14.28
C GLY A 157 -1.92 -19.85 15.64
N SER A 158 -1.24 -18.70 15.80
CA SER A 158 -1.14 -17.95 17.06
C SER A 158 -2.48 -17.44 17.61
N PHE A 159 -3.49 -17.31 16.75
CA PHE A 159 -4.81 -16.81 17.14
C PHE A 159 -5.88 -17.89 17.27
N LEU A 160 -5.50 -19.16 17.10
CA LEU A 160 -6.42 -20.29 17.22
C LEU A 160 -7.15 -20.30 18.57
N ASP A 161 -6.39 -20.20 19.65
CA ASP A 161 -6.91 -20.24 21.03
C ASP A 161 -7.01 -18.85 21.67
N ASN A 162 -6.97 -17.79 20.86
CA ASN A 162 -7.16 -16.44 21.39
C ASN A 162 -8.64 -16.21 21.76
N HIS A 163 -8.88 -15.78 22.99
CA HIS A 163 -10.20 -15.47 23.56
C HIS A 163 -10.28 -14.06 24.15
N VAL A 164 -9.23 -13.25 23.96
CA VAL A 164 -9.18 -11.87 24.46
C VAL A 164 -10.20 -11.00 23.70
N SER A 165 -10.88 -10.11 24.41
CA SER A 165 -11.75 -9.10 23.80
C SER A 165 -10.93 -8.10 23.00
N GLY A 166 -11.38 -7.84 21.77
CA GLY A 166 -10.65 -7.04 20.80
C GLY A 166 -11.09 -7.27 19.36
N THR A 167 -10.26 -6.79 18.44
CA THR A 167 -10.48 -6.83 16.99
C THR A 167 -9.33 -7.50 16.27
N TYR A 168 -9.66 -8.39 15.34
CA TYR A 168 -8.74 -8.91 14.34
C TYR A 168 -8.75 -7.98 13.13
N VAL A 169 -7.59 -7.45 12.80
CA VAL A 169 -7.40 -6.46 11.75
C VAL A 169 -6.48 -7.01 10.65
N ASP A 170 -6.60 -6.45 9.46
CA ASP A 170 -5.69 -6.68 8.36
C ASP A 170 -4.25 -6.29 8.79
N PRO A 171 -3.26 -7.19 8.63
CA PRO A 171 -1.90 -6.95 9.10
C PRO A 171 -1.18 -5.84 8.32
N VAL A 172 -1.60 -5.55 7.09
CA VAL A 172 -1.02 -4.53 6.22
C VAL A 172 -1.70 -3.18 6.43
N THR A 173 -3.03 -3.13 6.30
CA THR A 173 -3.80 -1.88 6.32
C THR A 173 -4.26 -1.46 7.71
N GLY A 174 -4.33 -2.42 8.64
CA GLY A 174 -4.92 -2.24 9.97
C GLY A 174 -6.45 -2.07 9.97
N GLN A 175 -7.14 -2.30 8.85
CA GLN A 175 -8.60 -2.24 8.82
C GLN A 175 -9.23 -3.42 9.57
N PRO A 176 -10.35 -3.21 10.27
CA PRO A 176 -11.01 -4.26 11.03
C PRO A 176 -11.60 -5.33 10.11
N LEU A 177 -11.33 -6.60 10.41
CA LEU A 177 -11.82 -7.77 9.67
C LEU A 177 -12.87 -8.53 10.48
N PHE A 178 -12.56 -8.85 11.74
CA PHE A 178 -13.45 -9.63 12.62
C PHE A 178 -13.39 -9.11 14.05
N ARG A 179 -14.52 -9.20 14.76
CA ARG A 179 -14.58 -8.96 16.21
C ARG A 179 -14.39 -10.28 16.96
N SER A 180 -13.81 -10.19 18.16
CA SER A 180 -13.61 -11.33 19.05
C SER A 180 -14.90 -12.03 19.48
N ASP A 181 -16.01 -11.29 19.62
CA ASP A 181 -17.34 -11.84 19.90
C ASP A 181 -17.91 -12.69 18.75
N ALA A 182 -17.40 -12.50 17.53
CA ALA A 182 -17.75 -13.31 16.37
C ALA A 182 -16.93 -14.61 16.29
N LYS A 183 -15.88 -14.76 17.10
CA LYS A 183 -14.99 -15.93 17.08
C LYS A 183 -15.61 -17.09 17.85
N PHE A 184 -15.48 -18.30 17.32
CA PHE A 184 -15.95 -19.52 17.97
C PHE A 184 -14.99 -20.70 17.76
N GLY A 185 -15.09 -21.71 18.64
CA GLY A 185 -14.31 -22.94 18.53
C GLY A 185 -14.93 -23.91 17.52
N SER A 186 -14.31 -24.05 16.36
CA SER A 186 -14.78 -24.93 15.28
C SER A 186 -14.11 -26.30 15.23
N HIS A 187 -13.01 -26.48 15.98
CA HIS A 187 -12.10 -27.64 15.87
C HIS A 187 -11.48 -27.84 14.47
N SER A 188 -11.56 -26.83 13.58
CA SER A 188 -10.99 -26.93 12.23
C SER A 188 -9.46 -26.88 12.23
N GLY A 189 -8.85 -26.33 13.29
CA GLY A 189 -7.41 -26.05 13.36
C GLY A 189 -7.02 -24.62 12.97
N TRP A 190 -7.98 -23.78 12.60
CA TRP A 190 -7.77 -22.36 12.30
C TRP A 190 -8.82 -21.48 13.01
N PRO A 191 -8.49 -20.20 13.30
CA PRO A 191 -9.46 -19.22 13.76
C PRO A 191 -10.73 -19.23 12.91
N SER A 192 -11.87 -19.33 13.58
CA SER A 192 -13.17 -19.40 12.93
C SER A 192 -14.10 -18.33 13.47
N PHE A 193 -14.74 -17.61 12.55
CA PHE A 193 -15.67 -16.52 12.87
C PHE A 193 -17.02 -16.79 12.21
N PHE A 194 -18.12 -16.40 12.85
CA PHE A 194 -19.45 -16.56 12.24
C PHE A 194 -19.89 -15.34 11.42
N ALA A 195 -19.28 -14.17 11.66
CA ALA A 195 -19.58 -12.95 10.92
C ALA A 195 -18.33 -12.03 10.84
N PRO A 196 -18.13 -11.33 9.72
CA PRO A 196 -17.11 -10.31 9.58
C PRO A 196 -17.62 -8.94 10.05
N VAL A 197 -16.70 -7.97 10.15
CA VAL A 197 -17.07 -6.56 10.14
C VAL A 197 -17.70 -6.22 8.79
N SER A 198 -18.77 -5.42 8.80
CA SER A 198 -19.50 -5.05 7.58
C SER A 198 -18.59 -4.37 6.55
N GLY A 199 -18.62 -4.85 5.31
CA GLY A 199 -17.80 -4.34 4.20
C GLY A 199 -16.32 -4.71 4.27
N ALA A 200 -15.89 -5.54 5.22
CA ALA A 200 -14.46 -5.86 5.41
C ALA A 200 -13.92 -6.92 4.44
N LEU A 201 -14.79 -7.70 3.79
CA LEU A 201 -14.40 -8.87 2.99
C LEU A 201 -14.89 -8.79 1.56
N ILE A 202 -14.10 -9.35 0.64
CA ILE A 202 -14.50 -9.71 -0.72
C ILE A 202 -14.51 -11.23 -0.82
N MET A 203 -15.56 -11.78 -1.42
CA MET A 203 -15.70 -13.22 -1.66
C MET A 203 -15.40 -13.54 -3.13
N ARG A 204 -14.71 -14.64 -3.39
CA ARG A 204 -14.35 -15.10 -4.73
C ARG A 204 -14.50 -16.61 -4.84
N GLU A 205 -14.97 -17.09 -5.98
CA GLU A 205 -14.97 -18.54 -6.26
C GLU A 205 -13.53 -19.04 -6.39
N ASP A 206 -13.27 -20.20 -5.80
CA ASP A 206 -11.99 -20.90 -5.82
C ASP A 206 -12.21 -22.38 -6.17
N ASP A 207 -11.91 -22.73 -7.43
CA ASP A 207 -12.00 -24.08 -7.97
C ASP A 207 -10.65 -24.83 -7.94
N SER A 208 -9.68 -24.34 -7.17
CA SER A 208 -8.37 -24.97 -7.04
C SER A 208 -8.45 -26.33 -6.35
N HIS A 209 -7.44 -27.18 -6.60
CA HIS A 209 -7.32 -28.52 -6.00
C HIS A 209 -8.52 -29.45 -6.23
N GLY A 210 -9.34 -29.19 -7.25
CA GLY A 210 -10.51 -30.01 -7.59
C GLY A 210 -11.68 -29.87 -6.60
N MET A 211 -11.70 -28.80 -5.81
CA MET A 211 -12.78 -28.47 -4.87
C MET A 211 -13.42 -27.15 -5.27
N HIS A 212 -14.72 -27.00 -5.06
CA HIS A 212 -15.40 -25.71 -5.18
C HIS A 212 -15.50 -25.07 -3.80
N ARG A 213 -14.83 -23.93 -3.60
CA ARG A 213 -14.81 -23.18 -2.33
C ARG A 213 -15.05 -21.71 -2.60
N ILE A 214 -15.36 -20.96 -1.54
CA ILE A 214 -15.45 -19.50 -1.59
C ILE A 214 -14.28 -18.93 -0.81
N GLU A 215 -13.30 -18.39 -1.53
CA GLU A 215 -12.17 -17.64 -0.99
C GLU A 215 -12.66 -16.35 -0.33
N VAL A 216 -12.03 -16.01 0.78
CA VAL A 216 -12.23 -14.79 1.55
C VAL A 216 -10.98 -13.93 1.46
N LEU A 217 -11.16 -12.71 0.98
CA LEU A 217 -10.11 -11.70 0.81
C LEU A 217 -10.42 -10.47 1.67
N SER A 218 -9.39 -9.77 2.12
CA SER A 218 -9.56 -8.44 2.71
C SER A 218 -10.04 -7.45 1.65
N ALA A 219 -11.13 -6.73 1.91
CA ALA A 219 -11.62 -5.69 1.02
C ALA A 219 -10.68 -4.47 0.95
N SER A 220 -9.81 -4.30 1.94
CA SER A 220 -8.93 -3.13 2.04
C SER A 220 -7.59 -3.30 1.31
N SER A 221 -7.00 -4.50 1.35
CA SER A 221 -5.71 -4.79 0.73
C SER A 221 -5.80 -5.76 -0.46
N GLY A 222 -6.86 -6.56 -0.51
CA GLY A 222 -6.99 -7.66 -1.47
C GLY A 222 -6.25 -8.94 -1.09
N ILE A 223 -5.60 -9.01 0.08
CA ILE A 223 -4.87 -10.22 0.50
C ILE A 223 -5.80 -11.39 0.79
N HIS A 224 -5.32 -12.60 0.52
CA HIS A 224 -5.96 -13.83 0.94
C HIS A 224 -6.00 -13.96 2.46
N LEU A 225 -7.17 -14.33 2.97
CA LEU A 225 -7.40 -14.58 4.40
C LEU A 225 -7.70 -16.06 4.67
N GLY A 226 -8.52 -16.69 3.83
CA GLY A 226 -8.95 -18.08 3.98
C GLY A 226 -10.20 -18.37 3.15
N HIS A 227 -11.13 -19.13 3.71
CA HIS A 227 -12.37 -19.53 3.03
C HIS A 227 -13.60 -19.44 3.94
N VAL A 228 -14.78 -19.35 3.33
CA VAL A 228 -16.07 -19.38 4.02
C VAL A 228 -16.85 -20.64 3.68
N PHE A 229 -17.55 -21.19 4.68
CA PHE A 229 -18.35 -22.41 4.61
C PHE A 229 -19.74 -22.18 5.21
N ASP A 230 -20.70 -23.04 4.84
CA ASP A 230 -22.11 -22.98 5.27
C ASP A 230 -22.43 -23.90 6.46
N ASP A 231 -21.41 -24.22 7.25
CA ASP A 231 -21.46 -25.11 8.42
C ASP A 231 -21.20 -24.37 9.75
N GLY A 232 -21.44 -23.05 9.75
CA GLY A 232 -21.26 -22.22 10.93
C GLY A 232 -22.44 -22.23 11.90
N PRO A 233 -22.26 -21.67 13.11
CA PRO A 233 -23.35 -21.54 14.07
C PRO A 233 -24.38 -20.48 13.65
N PRO A 234 -25.59 -20.49 14.24
CA PRO A 234 -26.49 -19.35 14.20
C PRO A 234 -25.82 -18.07 14.71
N PRO A 235 -26.22 -16.87 14.24
CA PRO A 235 -27.38 -16.61 13.39
C PRO A 235 -27.09 -16.66 11.88
N THR A 236 -25.83 -16.60 11.46
CA THR A 236 -25.47 -16.49 10.04
C THR A 236 -25.42 -17.85 9.33
N GLY A 237 -25.14 -18.93 10.08
CA GLY A 237 -24.84 -20.23 9.49
C GLY A 237 -23.51 -20.29 8.73
N LYS A 238 -22.73 -19.20 8.76
CA LYS A 238 -21.45 -19.09 8.04
C LYS A 238 -20.28 -19.37 8.96
N ARG A 239 -19.26 -20.04 8.46
CA ARG A 239 -17.97 -20.20 9.13
C ARG A 239 -16.86 -19.63 8.25
N TYR A 240 -16.31 -18.50 8.66
CA TYR A 240 -15.12 -17.90 8.08
C TYR A 240 -13.90 -18.54 8.73
N CYS A 241 -13.24 -19.44 8.01
CA CYS A 241 -12.05 -20.16 8.46
C CYS A 241 -10.82 -19.42 7.94
N ILE A 242 -10.13 -18.73 8.83
CA ILE A 242 -9.13 -17.71 8.47
C ILE A 242 -7.76 -18.11 9.02
N ASN A 243 -6.72 -17.94 8.20
CA ASN A 243 -5.34 -18.12 8.62
C ASN A 243 -4.96 -17.07 9.69
N SER A 244 -4.38 -17.51 10.81
CA SER A 244 -3.90 -16.64 11.89
C SER A 244 -2.77 -15.72 11.42
N ALA A 245 -1.87 -16.23 10.58
CA ALA A 245 -0.70 -15.51 10.09
C ALA A 245 -1.05 -14.20 9.37
N VAL A 246 -2.21 -14.13 8.71
CA VAL A 246 -2.70 -12.94 7.98
C VAL A 246 -3.74 -12.15 8.78
N LEU A 247 -3.69 -12.27 10.11
CA LEU A 247 -4.40 -11.42 11.05
C LEU A 247 -3.41 -10.71 11.96
N ARG A 248 -3.80 -9.53 12.46
CA ARG A 248 -3.20 -8.90 13.63
C ARG A 248 -4.28 -8.64 14.66
N PHE A 249 -3.98 -8.78 15.94
CA PHE A 249 -4.97 -8.55 16.99
C PHE A 249 -4.74 -7.22 17.71
N VAL A 250 -5.83 -6.50 17.99
CA VAL A 250 -5.86 -5.25 18.77
C VAL A 250 -6.82 -5.46 19.94
N PRO A 251 -6.33 -5.57 21.19
CA PRO A 251 -7.17 -5.64 22.38
C PRO A 251 -8.04 -4.38 22.55
N ASP A 252 -9.21 -4.53 23.16
CA ASP A 252 -10.09 -3.41 23.54
C ASP A 252 -9.53 -2.56 24.70
#